data_AF-X1J8I2-F1
#
_entry.id   AF-X1J8I2-F1
#
_cell.length_a   1.000
_cell.length_b   1.000
_cell.length_c   1.000
_cell.angle_alpha   90.00
_cell.angle_beta   90.00
_cell.angle_gamma   90.00
#
_symmetry.space_group_name_H-M   'P 1'
#
loop_
_entity.id
_entity.type
_entity.pdbx_description
1 polymer ?
#
loop_
_entity_poly.entity_id
_entity_poly.type
_entity_poly.pdbx_seq_one_letter_code
_entity_poly.pdbx_strand_id
1 'polypeptide(L)'
;MIGKCSICGMTIRSHASAKYSAKANFLKAMRRHQWKNHRTTMIARIKAGKANSADGPTVQDFITALQGAPQRAIAIYDDLRAKDWIKLKRVLDAMEPIMPVEMLATWKAIEAFHDARN
;
A
#
# COMPACT_ATOMS: atom_id res chain seq x y z
N MET A 1 23.58 16.75 -6.80
CA MET A 1 22.28 16.41 -7.43
C MET A 1 21.46 17.68 -7.56
N ILE A 2 20.82 17.87 -8.71
CA ILE A 2 19.99 19.04 -9.00
C ILE A 2 18.64 18.51 -9.48
N GLY A 3 17.55 19.12 -9.00
CA GLY A 3 16.21 18.81 -9.47
C GLY A 3 15.23 19.93 -9.16
N LYS A 4 14.10 19.95 -9.86
CA LYS A 4 13.06 20.98 -9.73
C LYS A 4 11.90 20.47 -8.88
N CYS A 5 11.28 21.38 -8.12
CA CYS A 5 10.02 21.07 -7.45
C CYS A 5 8.92 20.88 -8.48
N SER A 6 8.15 19.79 -8.40
CA SER A 6 7.05 19.52 -9.32
C SER A 6 5.82 20.41 -9.12
N ILE A 7 5.77 21.22 -8.05
CA ILE A 7 4.64 22.09 -7.73
C ILE A 7 4.90 23.53 -8.18
N CYS A 8 6.10 24.06 -7.93
CA CYS A 8 6.45 25.46 -8.21
C CYS A 8 7.66 25.66 -9.14
N GLY A 9 8.29 24.58 -9.61
CA GLY A 9 9.44 24.66 -10.52
C GLY A 9 10.76 25.11 -9.88
N MET A 10 10.79 25.45 -8.57
CA MET A 10 12.01 25.90 -7.90
C MET A 10 13.13 24.85 -7.99
N THR A 11 14.33 25.28 -8.39
CA THR A 11 15.50 24.42 -8.48
C THR A 11 16.10 24.21 -7.09
N ILE A 12 16.23 22.95 -6.67
CA ILE A 12 16.89 22.55 -5.42
C ILE A 12 18.17 21.82 -5.78
N ARG A 13 19.28 22.23 -5.15
CA ARG A 13 20.59 21.61 -5.31
C ARG A 13 21.00 20.98 -3.98
N SER A 14 21.57 19.79 -4.04
CA SER A 14 22.11 19.10 -2.87
C SER A 14 23.42 18.40 -3.21
N HIS A 15 24.30 18.31 -2.23
CA HIS A 15 25.58 17.64 -2.32
C HIS A 15 25.59 16.40 -1.43
N ALA A 16 26.50 15.47 -1.72
CA ALA A 16 26.78 14.39 -0.79
C ALA A 16 27.42 14.97 0.48
N SER A 17 27.25 14.28 1.59
CA SER A 17 27.82 14.61 2.89
C SER A 17 28.50 13.37 3.46
N ALA A 18 29.34 13.53 4.48
CA ALA A 18 30.01 12.39 5.12
C ALA A 18 29.04 11.28 5.59
N LYS A 19 27.78 11.62 5.90
CA LYS A 19 26.77 10.69 6.44
C LYS A 19 25.72 10.22 5.42
N TYR A 20 25.49 10.96 4.34
CA TYR A 20 24.38 10.70 3.42
C TYR A 20 24.73 11.03 1.97
N SER A 21 24.18 10.23 1.05
CA SER A 21 24.30 10.45 -0.39
C SER A 21 23.63 11.74 -0.85
N ALA A 22 24.06 12.27 -2.00
CA ALA A 22 23.47 13.46 -2.60
C ALA A 22 21.96 13.30 -2.86
N LYS A 23 21.50 12.09 -3.18
CA LYS A 23 20.09 11.73 -3.38
C LYS A 23 19.28 11.80 -2.09
N ALA A 24 19.79 11.24 -0.99
CA ALA A 24 19.12 11.31 0.30
C ALA A 24 18.99 12.76 0.79
N ASN A 25 20.05 13.57 0.63
CA ASN A 25 20.03 14.99 0.96
C ASN A 25 19.08 15.80 0.06
N PHE A 26 19.01 15.45 -1.24
CA PHE A 26 18.05 16.05 -2.17
C PHE A 26 16.61 15.82 -1.71
N LEU A 27 16.25 14.58 -1.39
CA LEU A 27 14.90 14.21 -0.96
C LEU A 27 14.51 14.92 0.35
N LYS A 28 15.45 15.06 1.30
CA LYS A 28 15.22 15.82 2.54
C LYS A 28 14.96 17.30 2.26
N ALA A 29 15.79 17.94 1.42
CA ALA A 29 15.62 19.34 1.04
C ALA A 29 14.31 19.59 0.28
N MET A 30 13.98 18.71 -0.68
CA MET A 30 12.74 18.76 -1.43
C MET A 30 11.51 18.64 -0.51
N ARG A 31 11.52 17.67 0.41
CA ARG A 31 10.44 17.49 1.39
C ARG A 31 10.28 18.73 2.27
N ARG A 32 11.37 19.31 2.77
CA ARG A 32 11.34 20.53 3.59
C ARG A 32 10.75 21.72 2.82
N HIS A 33 11.16 21.90 1.56
CA HIS A 33 10.62 22.94 0.68
C HIS A 33 9.11 22.75 0.45
N GLN A 34 8.67 21.53 0.12
CA GLN A 34 7.26 21.22 -0.10
C GLN A 34 6.40 21.48 1.15
N TRP A 35 6.87 21.12 2.34
CA TRP A 35 6.14 21.41 3.58
C TRP A 35 6.08 22.89 3.94
N LYS A 36 7.14 23.65 3.64
CA LYS A 36 7.20 25.09 3.94
C LYS A 36 6.34 25.91 2.97
N ASN A 37 6.41 25.61 1.67
CA ASN A 37 5.82 26.46 0.62
C ASN A 37 4.53 25.89 0.01
N HIS A 38 4.28 24.58 0.16
CA HIS A 38 3.14 23.88 -0.44
C HIS A 38 2.37 23.05 0.59
N ARG A 39 2.25 23.57 1.82
CA ARG A 39 1.61 22.87 2.94
C ARG A 39 0.20 22.40 2.61
N THR A 40 -0.61 23.24 1.96
CA THR A 40 -1.98 22.92 1.54
C THR A 40 -2.01 21.77 0.54
N THR A 41 -1.16 21.81 -0.49
CA THR A 41 -1.01 20.72 -1.46
C THR A 41 -0.56 19.42 -0.80
N MET A 42 0.35 19.48 0.18
CA MET A 42 0.79 18.31 0.93
C MET A 42 -0.35 17.71 1.76
N ILE A 43 -1.12 18.54 2.46
CA ILE A 43 -2.29 18.09 3.22
C ILE A 43 -3.35 17.48 2.29
N ALA A 44 -3.63 18.11 1.15
CA ALA A 44 -4.58 17.58 0.17
C ALA A 44 -4.15 16.21 -0.36
N ARG A 45 -2.86 16.03 -0.69
CA ARG A 45 -2.31 14.73 -1.10
C ARG A 45 -2.42 13.67 0.00
N ILE A 46 -2.20 14.04 1.26
CA ILE A 46 -2.37 13.12 2.39
C ILE A 46 -3.83 12.74 2.57
N LYS A 47 -4.76 13.71 2.47
CA LYS A 47 -6.20 13.44 2.56
C LYS A 47 -6.67 12.54 1.42
N ALA A 48 -6.23 12.80 0.18
CA ALA A 48 -6.51 11.94 -0.96
C ALA A 48 -5.95 10.52 -0.74
N GLY A 49 -4.72 10.39 -0.27
CA GLY A 49 -4.13 9.09 0.07
C GLY A 49 -4.87 8.35 1.19
N LYS A 50 -5.41 9.08 2.17
CA LYS A 50 -6.24 8.52 3.25
C LYS A 50 -7.62 8.09 2.73
N ALA A 51 -8.30 8.90 1.93
CA ALA A 51 -9.58 8.57 1.31
C ALA A 51 -9.45 7.30 0.45
N ASN A 52 -8.47 7.28 -0.46
CA ASN A 52 -8.16 6.08 -1.27
C ASN A 52 -7.74 4.86 -0.44
N SER A 53 -7.37 5.04 0.83
CA SER A 53 -7.07 3.93 1.74
C SER A 53 -8.27 3.50 2.57
N ALA A 54 -9.27 4.36 2.75
CA ALA A 54 -10.51 4.08 3.47
C ALA A 54 -11.54 3.39 2.56
N ASP A 55 -11.51 3.68 1.25
CA ASP A 55 -12.48 3.14 0.28
C ASP A 55 -12.12 1.73 -0.22
N GLY A 56 -10.91 1.24 0.05
CA GLY A 56 -10.47 -0.10 -0.35
C GLY A 56 -10.78 -1.13 0.72
N PRO A 57 -11.14 -2.38 0.36
CA PRO A 57 -11.42 -3.40 1.34
C PRO A 57 -10.21 -3.71 2.21
N THR A 58 -10.47 -3.99 3.48
CA THR A 58 -9.45 -4.36 4.46
C THR A 58 -9.23 -5.86 4.51
N VAL A 59 -8.12 -6.27 5.13
CA VAL A 59 -7.84 -7.69 5.45
C VAL A 59 -8.98 -8.28 6.31
N GLN A 60 -9.57 -7.49 7.20
CA GLN A 60 -10.69 -7.94 8.02
C GLN A 60 -11.94 -8.22 7.18
N ASP A 61 -12.25 -7.36 6.21
CA ASP A 61 -13.41 -7.55 5.31
C ASP A 61 -13.26 -8.83 4.51
N PHE A 62 -12.04 -9.16 4.08
CA PHE A 62 -11.75 -10.42 3.42
C PHE A 62 -11.94 -11.64 4.34
N ILE A 63 -11.43 -11.59 5.58
CA ILE A 63 -11.60 -12.68 6.54
C ILE A 63 -13.09 -12.90 6.85
N THR A 64 -13.85 -11.82 7.04
CA THR A 64 -15.30 -11.90 7.25
C THR A 64 -16.01 -12.47 6.01
N ALA A 65 -15.58 -12.13 4.80
CA ALA A 65 -16.14 -12.72 3.59
C ALA A 65 -15.81 -14.21 3.44
N LEU A 66 -14.60 -14.63 3.81
CA LEU A 66 -14.20 -16.04 3.86
C LEU A 66 -15.08 -16.88 4.81
N GLN A 67 -15.53 -16.29 5.92
CA GLN A 67 -16.41 -16.97 6.88
C GLN A 67 -17.86 -17.09 6.39
N GLY A 68 -18.32 -16.22 5.48
CA GLY A 68 -19.72 -16.13 5.10
C GLY A 68 -20.04 -16.68 3.71
N ALA A 69 -19.30 -16.26 2.69
CA ALA A 69 -19.61 -16.60 1.30
C ALA A 69 -18.35 -16.56 0.40
N PRO A 70 -17.95 -17.69 -0.22
CA PRO A 70 -16.76 -17.77 -1.07
C PRO A 70 -16.72 -16.76 -2.21
N GLN A 71 -17.85 -16.49 -2.86
CA GLN A 71 -17.91 -15.55 -3.99
C GLN A 71 -17.61 -14.11 -3.57
N ARG A 72 -17.96 -13.72 -2.34
CA ARG A 72 -17.67 -12.38 -1.82
C ARG A 72 -16.19 -12.21 -1.51
N ALA A 73 -15.52 -13.27 -1.09
CA ALA A 73 -14.08 -13.24 -0.84
C ALA A 73 -13.30 -13.03 -2.15
N ILE A 74 -13.73 -13.64 -3.26
CA ILE A 74 -13.14 -13.43 -4.59
C ILE A 74 -13.29 -11.96 -5.03
N ALA A 75 -14.49 -11.38 -4.90
CA ALA A 75 -14.71 -9.98 -5.26
C ALA A 75 -13.84 -9.02 -4.43
N ILE A 76 -13.70 -9.28 -3.13
CA ILE A 76 -12.83 -8.47 -2.25
C ILE A 76 -11.35 -8.64 -2.62
N TYR A 77 -10.94 -9.84 -3.06
CA TYR A 77 -9.59 -10.10 -3.53
C TYR A 77 -9.23 -9.27 -4.76
N ASP A 78 -10.14 -9.10 -5.72
CA ASP A 78 -9.88 -8.28 -6.91
C ASP A 78 -9.60 -6.80 -6.57
N ASP A 79 -10.22 -6.29 -5.51
CA ASP A 79 -10.06 -4.92 -5.04
C ASP A 79 -8.95 -4.76 -3.97
N LEU A 80 -8.32 -5.86 -3.55
CA LEU A 80 -7.27 -5.87 -2.54
C LEU A 80 -5.95 -5.32 -3.11
N ARG A 81 -5.33 -4.42 -2.36
CA ARG A 81 -4.01 -3.88 -2.73
C ARG A 81 -2.94 -4.97 -2.57
N ALA A 82 -1.96 -5.03 -3.47
CA ALA A 82 -0.87 -6.01 -3.40
C ALA A 82 -0.15 -6.09 -2.04
N LYS A 83 0.05 -4.95 -1.37
CA LYS A 83 0.65 -4.92 -0.02
C LYS A 83 -0.22 -5.58 1.06
N ASP A 84 -1.54 -5.51 0.88
CA ASP A 84 -2.52 -6.05 1.82
C ASP A 84 -2.73 -7.54 1.54
N TRP A 85 -2.63 -7.97 0.27
CA TRP A 85 -2.51 -9.39 -0.09
C TRP A 85 -1.34 -10.10 0.62
N ILE A 86 -0.12 -9.52 0.60
CA ILE A 86 1.05 -10.13 1.26
C ILE A 86 0.79 -10.33 2.77
N LYS A 87 0.14 -9.35 3.41
CA LYS A 87 -0.22 -9.46 4.83
C LYS A 87 -1.29 -10.53 5.05
N LEU A 88 -2.31 -10.52 4.20
CA LEU A 88 -3.40 -11.49 4.24
C LEU A 88 -2.88 -12.92 4.10
N LYS A 89 -2.02 -13.17 3.10
CA LYS A 89 -1.37 -14.47 2.88
C LYS A 89 -0.63 -14.95 4.12
N ARG A 90 0.24 -14.12 4.71
CA ARG A 90 0.94 -14.47 5.96
C ARG A 90 0.01 -14.81 7.13
N VAL A 91 -1.11 -14.09 7.25
CA VAL A 91 -2.09 -14.35 8.31
C VAL A 91 -2.81 -15.67 8.05
N LEU A 92 -3.30 -15.88 6.83
CA LEU A 92 -4.07 -17.07 6.50
C LEU A 92 -3.20 -18.33 6.48
N ASP A 93 -1.98 -18.28 5.93
CA ASP A 93 -1.00 -19.37 5.99
C ASP A 93 -0.73 -19.81 7.45
N ALA A 94 -0.62 -18.86 8.37
CA ALA A 94 -0.43 -19.15 9.80
C ALA A 94 -1.68 -19.75 10.45
N MET A 95 -2.86 -19.44 9.92
CA MET A 95 -4.14 -19.95 10.41
C MET A 95 -4.58 -21.26 9.74
N GLU A 96 -3.97 -21.68 8.62
CA GLU A 96 -4.33 -22.91 7.90
C GLU A 96 -4.49 -24.14 8.80
N PRO A 97 -3.61 -24.43 9.79
CA PRO A 97 -3.73 -25.62 10.61
C PRO A 97 -4.99 -25.65 11.50
N ILE A 98 -5.59 -24.49 11.75
CA ILE A 98 -6.73 -24.32 12.65
C ILE A 98 -7.99 -23.83 11.92
N MET A 99 -7.92 -23.70 10.59
CA MET A 99 -8.99 -23.16 9.77
C MET A 99 -10.05 -24.24 9.48
N PRO A 100 -11.36 -23.91 9.50
CA PRO A 100 -12.39 -24.83 9.03
C PRO A 100 -12.14 -25.26 7.58
N VAL A 101 -12.42 -26.52 7.25
CA VAL A 101 -12.13 -27.12 5.94
C VAL A 101 -12.73 -26.32 4.78
N GLU A 102 -13.95 -25.81 4.94
CA GLU A 102 -14.67 -25.01 3.94
C GLU A 102 -13.98 -23.67 3.66
N MET A 103 -13.47 -23.02 4.72
CA MET A 103 -12.73 -21.76 4.64
C MET A 103 -11.35 -21.99 4.04
N LEU A 104 -10.69 -23.09 4.40
CA LEU A 104 -9.39 -23.49 3.82
C LEU A 104 -9.49 -23.76 2.33
N ALA A 105 -10.52 -24.50 1.89
CA ALA A 105 -10.76 -24.77 0.47
C ALA A 105 -10.96 -23.48 -0.33
N THR A 106 -11.75 -22.55 0.22
CA THR A 106 -11.97 -21.23 -0.38
C THR A 106 -10.69 -20.41 -0.43
N TRP A 107 -9.92 -20.38 0.65
CA TRP A 107 -8.62 -19.70 0.71
C TRP A 107 -7.65 -20.23 -0.34
N LYS A 108 -7.48 -21.55 -0.42
CA LYS A 108 -6.59 -22.18 -1.42
C LYS A 108 -7.04 -21.95 -2.86
N ALA A 109 -8.35 -21.87 -3.11
CA ALA A 109 -8.86 -21.49 -4.43
C ALA A 109 -8.48 -20.04 -4.81
N ILE A 110 -8.57 -19.09 -3.86
CA ILE A 110 -8.18 -17.70 -4.07
C ILE A 110 -6.66 -17.58 -4.24
N GLU A 111 -5.88 -18.32 -3.46
CA GLU A 111 -4.42 -18.40 -3.62
C GLU A 111 -4.03 -18.89 -5.01
N ALA A 112 -4.63 -19.99 -5.47
CA ALA A 112 -4.40 -20.52 -6.82
C ALA A 112 -4.80 -19.51 -7.91
N PHE A 113 -5.90 -18.77 -7.72
CA PHE A 113 -6.32 -17.72 -8.65
C PHE A 113 -5.32 -16.55 -8.69
N HIS A 114 -4.74 -16.17 -7.55
CA HIS A 114 -3.69 -15.16 -7.49
C HIS A 114 -2.43 -15.59 -8.23
N ASP A 115 -1.98 -16.81 -7.99
CA ASP A 115 -0.77 -17.38 -8.58
C ASP A 115 -0.94 -17.63 -10.09
N ALA A 116 -2.17 -17.86 -10.58
CA ALA A 116 -2.44 -17.99 -12.01
C ALA A 116 -2.43 -16.63 -12.76
N ARG A 117 -2.63 -15.52 -12.05
CA ARG A 117 -2.77 -14.17 -12.63
C ARG A 117 -1.46 -13.37 -12.66
N ASN A 118 -0.50 -13.73 -11.81
CA ASN A 118 0.79 -13.04 -11.65
C ASN A 118 1.97 -13.95 -12.03
#